data_AF-A0A927AXK4-F1
#
_entry.id   AF-A0A927AXK4-F1
#
_cell.length_a   1.000
_cell.length_b   1.000
_cell.length_c   1.000
_cell.angle_alpha   90.00
_cell.angle_beta   90.00
_cell.angle_gamma   90.00
#
_symmetry.space_group_name_H-M   'P 1'
#
loop_
_entity.id
_entity.type
_entity.pdbx_description
1 polymer ?
#
loop_
_entity_poly.entity_id
_entity_poly.type
_entity_poly.pdbx_seq_one_letter_code
_entity_poly.pdbx_strand_id
1 'polypeptide(L)'
;MAHKDKKIASLLDNTFSSLGGDVSSTTPDDGVNLIQEWIEVVQSNVSTQWLAEPLEKLQIAINSQNTHEIEELMHNLSGITVDFANNAAGDEYKEELQNLSTVLKDFAQELTQVNTH
;
A
#
# COMPACT_ATOMS: atom_id res chain seq x y z
N MET A 1 -5.21 18.03 -14.20
CA MET A 1 -5.96 16.91 -13.60
C MET A 1 -5.56 15.60 -14.28
N ALA A 2 -5.68 15.46 -15.61
CA ALA A 2 -5.32 14.24 -16.36
C ALA A 2 -3.97 13.55 -16.08
N HIS A 3 -2.91 14.27 -15.70
CA HIS A 3 -1.61 13.64 -15.37
C HIS A 3 -1.58 12.95 -14.01
N LYS A 4 -2.35 13.45 -13.03
CA LYS A 4 -2.36 12.91 -11.66
C LYS A 4 -3.12 11.60 -11.61
N ASP A 5 -4.27 11.56 -12.27
CA ASP A 5 -5.16 10.40 -12.37
C ASP A 5 -4.43 9.24 -13.06
N LYS A 6 -3.63 9.55 -14.09
CA LYS A 6 -2.78 8.57 -14.79
C LYS A 6 -1.63 8.04 -13.93
N LYS A 7 -1.03 8.87 -13.06
CA LYS A 7 -0.01 8.44 -12.08
C LYS A 7 -0.63 7.50 -11.06
N ILE A 8 -1.81 7.83 -10.52
CA ILE A 8 -2.52 7.01 -9.53
C ILE A 8 -2.89 5.65 -10.12
N ALA A 9 -3.48 5.60 -11.31
CA ALA A 9 -3.82 4.34 -11.97
C ALA A 9 -2.58 3.46 -12.23
N SER A 10 -1.50 4.05 -12.75
CA SER A 10 -0.24 3.31 -12.97
C SER A 10 0.36 2.79 -11.66
N LEU A 11 0.25 3.54 -10.57
CA LEU A 11 0.78 3.15 -9.27
C LEU A 11 -0.05 2.03 -8.64
N LEU A 12 -1.37 2.04 -8.82
CA LEU A 12 -2.25 0.94 -8.44
C LEU A 12 -1.90 -0.33 -9.21
N ASP A 13 -1.75 -0.25 -10.54
CA ASP A 13 -1.36 -1.40 -11.38
C ASP A 13 0.01 -1.97 -10.96
N ASN A 14 0.99 -1.10 -10.68
CA ASN A 14 2.30 -1.51 -10.17
C ASN A 14 2.17 -2.18 -8.79
N THR A 15 1.33 -1.64 -7.91
CA THR A 15 1.09 -2.22 -6.58
C THR A 15 0.48 -3.61 -6.69
N PHE A 16 -0.51 -3.79 -7.56
CA PHE A 16 -1.14 -5.09 -7.81
C PHE A 16 -0.17 -6.09 -8.44
N SER A 17 0.70 -5.63 -9.33
CA SER A 17 1.70 -6.50 -9.95
C SER A 17 2.78 -6.93 -8.96
N SER A 18 3.19 -6.03 -8.06
CA SER A 18 4.25 -6.31 -7.08
C SER A 18 3.77 -7.09 -5.86
N LEU A 19 2.54 -6.85 -5.38
CA LEU A 19 2.00 -7.43 -4.14
C LEU A 19 0.89 -8.46 -4.36
N GLY A 20 0.31 -8.53 -5.56
CA GLY A 20 -0.74 -9.51 -5.88
C GLY A 20 -0.21 -10.87 -6.35
N GLY A 21 1.12 -11.02 -6.43
CA GLY A 21 1.80 -12.30 -6.62
C GLY A 21 2.22 -12.94 -5.29
N ASP A 22 2.95 -14.05 -5.36
CA ASP A 22 3.55 -14.68 -4.17
C ASP A 22 4.54 -13.71 -3.49
N VAL A 23 4.50 -13.59 -2.16
CA VAL A 23 5.45 -12.81 -1.35
C VAL A 23 6.92 -13.07 -1.70
N SER A 24 7.26 -14.26 -2.20
CA SER A 24 8.61 -14.60 -2.66
C SER A 24 9.08 -13.84 -3.92
N SER A 25 8.16 -13.23 -4.65
CA SER A 25 8.40 -12.50 -5.89
C SER A 25 8.70 -11.01 -5.69
N THR A 26 8.50 -10.49 -4.48
CA THR A 26 8.72 -9.08 -4.13
C THR A 26 10.00 -8.94 -3.32
N THR A 27 10.88 -8.00 -3.69
CA THR A 27 12.07 -7.70 -2.89
C THR A 27 11.83 -6.51 -1.94
N PRO A 28 12.63 -6.37 -0.85
CA PRO A 28 12.56 -5.18 0.00
C PRO A 28 12.77 -3.87 -0.77
N ASP A 29 13.67 -3.85 -1.76
CA ASP A 29 13.93 -2.67 -2.59
C ASP A 29 12.71 -2.30 -3.45
N ASP A 30 12.01 -3.29 -4.01
CA ASP A 30 10.76 -3.07 -4.74
C ASP A 30 9.69 -2.46 -3.83
N GLY A 31 9.57 -2.98 -2.59
CA GLY A 31 8.66 -2.45 -1.58
C GLY A 31 8.96 -1.00 -1.20
N VAL A 32 10.23 -0.68 -0.93
CA VAL A 32 10.66 0.69 -0.58
C VAL A 32 10.38 1.67 -1.72
N ASN A 33 10.67 1.30 -2.97
CA ASN A 33 10.41 2.13 -4.13
C ASN A 33 8.90 2.39 -4.31
N LEU A 34 8.08 1.34 -4.21
CA LEU A 34 6.63 1.45 -4.32
C LEU A 34 6.04 2.40 -3.25
N ILE A 35 6.49 2.26 -2.00
CA ILE A 35 6.03 3.11 -0.90
C ILE A 35 6.48 4.56 -1.11
N GLN A 36 7.69 4.79 -1.62
CA GLN A 36 8.17 6.14 -1.91
C GLN A 36 7.27 6.84 -2.94
N GLU A 37 6.85 6.13 -4.00
CA GLU A 37 5.91 6.66 -4.99
C GLU A 37 4.54 6.98 -4.39
N TRP A 38 4.03 6.13 -3.49
CA TRP A 38 2.79 6.39 -2.75
C TRP A 38 2.89 7.62 -1.85
N ILE A 39 4.00 7.77 -1.11
CA ILE A 39 4.25 8.95 -0.26
C ILE A 39 4.16 10.24 -1.08
N GLU A 40 4.82 10.29 -2.24
CA GLU A 40 4.75 11.46 -3.13
C GLU A 40 3.32 11.78 -3.57
N VAL A 41 2.55 10.75 -3.92
CA VAL A 41 1.16 10.92 -4.37
C VAL A 41 0.29 11.44 -3.24
N VAL A 42 0.35 10.85 -2.05
CA VAL A 42 -0.52 11.23 -0.93
C VAL A 42 -0.15 12.59 -0.33
N GLN A 43 1.13 12.95 -0.29
CA GLN A 43 1.58 14.27 0.15
C GLN A 43 1.14 15.39 -0.81
N SER A 44 0.93 15.08 -2.09
CA SER A 44 0.42 16.04 -3.08
C SER A 44 -1.06 16.38 -2.92
N ASN A 45 -1.77 15.79 -1.95
CA ASN A 45 -3.20 16.01 -1.72
C ASN A 45 -3.53 16.10 -0.21
N VAL A 46 -4.04 17.25 0.22
CA VAL A 46 -4.40 17.53 1.62
C VAL A 46 -5.39 16.50 2.19
N SER A 47 -6.31 15.97 1.38
CA SER A 47 -7.29 14.96 1.82
C SER A 47 -6.68 13.59 2.12
N THR A 48 -5.45 13.34 1.67
CA THR A 48 -4.75 12.05 1.84
C THR A 48 -3.41 12.19 2.54
N GLN A 49 -2.94 13.41 2.84
CA GLN A 49 -1.61 13.66 3.43
C GLN A 49 -1.37 12.92 4.76
N TRP A 50 -2.44 12.62 5.50
CA TRP A 50 -2.39 11.88 6.75
C TRP A 50 -1.95 10.42 6.56
N LEU A 51 -1.95 9.90 5.34
CA LEU A 51 -1.38 8.60 4.96
C LEU A 51 0.15 8.61 4.87
N ALA A 52 0.78 9.78 4.78
CA ALA A 52 2.23 9.87 4.63
C ALA A 52 2.97 9.24 5.81
N GLU A 53 2.56 9.51 7.05
CA GLU A 53 3.21 8.97 8.24
C GLU A 53 3.12 7.43 8.32
N PRO A 54 1.94 6.79 8.15
CA PRO A 54 1.85 5.33 8.06
C PRO A 54 2.74 4.71 6.98
N LEU A 55 2.83 5.35 5.80
CA LEU A 55 3.68 4.88 4.70
C LEU A 55 5.17 5.04 5.02
N GLU A 56 5.58 6.15 5.64
CA GLU A 56 6.96 6.36 6.09
C GLU A 56 7.38 5.31 7.12
N LYS A 57 6.49 4.97 8.07
CA LYS A 57 6.73 3.87 9.03
C LYS A 57 6.91 2.54 8.32
N LEU A 58 6.10 2.24 7.31
CA LEU A 58 6.23 1.00 6.54
C LEU A 58 7.56 0.94 5.80
N GLN A 59 8.00 2.06 5.20
CA GLN A 59 9.31 2.16 4.56
C GLN A 59 10.46 1.88 5.54
N ILE A 60 10.37 2.42 6.77
CA ILE A 60 11.37 2.18 7.82
C ILE A 60 11.37 0.71 8.23
N ALA A 61 10.20 0.09 8.41
CA ALA A 61 10.07 -1.31 8.79
C ALA A 61 10.65 -2.26 7.72
N ILE A 62 10.47 -1.95 6.43
CA ILE A 62 11.07 -2.71 5.33
C ILE A 62 12.59 -2.58 5.35
N ASN A 63 13.12 -1.36 5.49
CA ASN A 63 14.56 -1.12 5.54
C ASN A 63 15.24 -1.79 6.76
N SER A 64 14.53 -1.87 7.89
CA SER A 64 15.02 -2.57 9.08
C SER A 64 14.79 -4.08 9.05
N GLN A 65 14.14 -4.59 7.99
CA GLN A 65 13.72 -5.99 7.84
C GLN A 65 12.87 -6.49 9.03
N ASN A 66 12.11 -5.58 9.66
CA ASN A 66 11.24 -5.91 10.77
C ASN A 66 9.90 -6.48 10.27
N THR A 67 9.90 -7.77 9.92
CA THR A 67 8.75 -8.44 9.29
C THR A 67 7.46 -8.37 10.08
N HIS A 68 7.54 -8.37 11.42
CA HIS A 68 6.37 -8.20 12.29
C HIS A 68 5.76 -6.79 12.17
N GLU A 69 6.59 -5.77 12.14
CA GLU A 69 6.13 -4.38 11.98
C GLU A 69 5.62 -4.11 10.56
N ILE A 70 6.21 -4.75 9.55
CA ILE A 70 5.70 -4.72 8.16
C ILE A 70 4.28 -5.28 8.12
N GLU A 71 4.04 -6.45 8.70
CA GLU A 71 2.72 -7.09 8.77
C GLU A 71 1.69 -6.16 9.44
N GLU A 72 1.99 -5.66 10.64
CA GLU A 72 1.08 -4.80 11.40
C GLU A 72 0.72 -3.53 10.63
N LEU A 73 1.71 -2.87 10.02
CA LEU A 73 1.51 -1.65 9.25
C LEU A 73 0.72 -1.91 7.96
N MET A 74 0.93 -3.04 7.27
CA MET A 74 0.14 -3.41 6.10
C MET A 74 -1.32 -3.71 6.45
N HIS A 75 -1.58 -4.39 7.58
CA HIS A 75 -2.94 -4.57 8.07
C HIS A 75 -3.62 -3.25 8.42
N ASN A 76 -2.92 -2.36 9.10
CA ASN A 76 -3.44 -1.03 9.42
C ASN A 76 -3.74 -0.22 8.15
N LEU A 77 -2.80 -0.18 7.19
CA LEU A 77 -2.98 0.50 5.91
C LEU A 77 -4.16 -0.09 5.13
N SER A 78 -4.33 -1.42 5.12
CA SER A 78 -5.48 -2.07 4.49
C SER A 78 -6.81 -1.57 5.08
N GLY A 79 -6.93 -1.52 6.41
CA GLY A 79 -8.13 -1.01 7.09
C GLY A 79 -8.40 0.46 6.76
N ILE A 80 -7.35 1.27 6.81
CA ILE A 80 -7.38 2.69 6.45
C ILE A 80 -7.87 2.89 5.00
N THR A 81 -7.35 2.10 4.05
CA THR A 81 -7.69 2.22 2.63
C THR A 81 -9.15 1.86 2.36
N VAL A 82 -9.67 0.78 2.95
CA VAL A 82 -11.08 0.40 2.75
C VAL A 82 -12.04 1.38 3.42
N ASP A 83 -11.69 1.90 4.59
CA ASP A 83 -12.47 2.95 5.25
C ASP A 83 -12.51 4.22 4.41
N PHE A 84 -11.37 4.62 3.84
CA PHE A 84 -11.32 5.76 2.92
C PHE A 84 -12.17 5.52 1.67
N ALA A 85 -12.07 4.34 1.04
CA ALA A 85 -12.87 3.99 -0.14
C ALA A 85 -14.38 4.02 0.13
N ASN A 86 -14.79 3.58 1.33
CA ASN A 86 -16.20 3.53 1.72
C ASN A 86 -16.76 4.91 2.10
N ASN A 87 -15.92 5.83 2.58
CA ASN A 87 -16.32 7.16 3.04
C ASN A 87 -16.05 8.28 2.01
N ALA A 88 -15.31 8.00 0.93
CA ALA A 88 -15.08 8.96 -0.12
C ALA A 88 -16.40 9.36 -0.81
N ALA A 89 -16.59 10.67 -1.04
CA ALA A 89 -17.81 11.20 -1.66
C ALA A 89 -17.92 10.92 -3.18
N GLY A 90 -16.95 10.21 -3.77
CA GLY A 90 -16.91 9.88 -5.20
C GLY A 90 -16.44 8.45 -5.43
N ASP A 91 -16.92 7.86 -6.53
CA ASP A 91 -16.71 6.44 -6.85
C ASP A 91 -15.48 6.17 -7.74
N GLU A 92 -14.76 7.21 -8.18
CA GLU A 92 -13.74 7.13 -9.26
C GLU A 92 -12.61 6.13 -9.01
N TYR A 93 -12.30 5.80 -7.76
CA TYR A 93 -11.29 4.81 -7.39
C TYR A 93 -11.78 3.81 -6.32
N LYS A 94 -13.10 3.75 -6.10
CA LYS A 94 -13.63 3.03 -4.94
C LYS A 94 -13.33 1.54 -5.02
N GLU A 95 -13.55 0.93 -6.18
CA GLU A 95 -13.30 -0.49 -6.40
C GLU A 95 -11.79 -0.80 -6.33
N GLU A 96 -10.96 0.02 -6.95
CA GLU A 96 -9.51 -0.14 -6.94
C GLU A 96 -8.92 0.00 -5.54
N LEU A 97 -9.45 0.91 -4.72
CA LEU A 97 -9.01 1.06 -3.32
C LEU A 97 -9.49 -0.11 -2.46
N GLN A 98 -10.68 -0.66 -2.70
CA GLN A 98 -11.12 -1.88 -2.03
C GLN A 98 -10.24 -3.09 -2.41
N ASN A 99 -9.87 -3.20 -3.67
CA ASN A 99 -8.92 -4.21 -4.14
C ASN A 99 -7.53 -4.00 -3.52
N LEU A 100 -7.05 -2.76 -3.42
CA LEU A 100 -5.79 -2.43 -2.75
C LEU A 100 -5.81 -2.84 -1.28
N SER A 101 -6.89 -2.55 -0.55
CA SER A 101 -7.06 -3.03 0.82
C SER A 101 -6.95 -4.55 0.91
N THR A 102 -7.57 -5.27 -0.03
CA THR A 102 -7.52 -6.74 -0.07
C THR A 102 -6.09 -7.23 -0.31
N VAL A 103 -5.40 -6.71 -1.32
CA VAL A 103 -4.01 -7.08 -1.63
C VAL A 103 -3.05 -6.80 -0.48
N LEU A 104 -3.16 -5.64 0.19
CA LEU A 104 -2.35 -5.32 1.36
C LEU A 104 -2.58 -6.30 2.52
N LYS A 105 -3.83 -6.69 2.74
CA LYS A 105 -4.19 -7.64 3.79
C LYS A 105 -3.67 -9.05 3.48
N ASP A 106 -3.84 -9.49 2.24
CA ASP A 106 -3.44 -10.83 1.82
C ASP A 106 -1.91 -10.98 1.86
N PHE A 107 -1.17 -9.99 1.36
CA PHE A 107 0.29 -9.96 1.44
C PHE A 107 0.80 -9.98 2.90
N ALA A 108 0.14 -9.23 3.79
CA ALA A 108 0.47 -9.28 5.23
C ALA A 108 0.27 -10.68 5.82
N GLN A 109 -0.82 -11.37 5.44
CA GLN A 109 -1.09 -12.75 5.89
C GLN A 109 -0.06 -13.75 5.36
N GLU A 110 0.40 -13.58 4.13
CA GLU A 110 1.44 -14.42 3.53
C GLU A 110 2.80 -14.22 4.23
N LEU A 111 3.16 -12.98 4.57
CA LEU A 111 4.37 -12.68 5.36
C LEU A 111 4.39 -13.43 6.69
N THR A 112 3.26 -13.51 7.40
CA THR A 112 3.17 -14.27 8.67
C THR A 112 3.41 -15.77 8.44
N GLN A 113 2.87 -16.31 7.34
CA GLN A 113 3.01 -17.74 7.01
C GLN A 113 4.45 -18.12 6.63
N VAL A 114 5.17 -17.23 5.94
CA VAL A 114 6.59 -17.48 5.59
C VAL A 114 7.51 -17.40 6.81
N ASN A 115 7.21 -16.54 7.79
CA ASN A 115 8.03 -16.40 9.00
C ASN A 115 7.79 -17.48 10.06
N THR A 116 6.83 -18.39 9.86
CA THR A 116 6.49 -19.47 10.82
C THR A 116 7.07 -20.84 10.47
N HIS A 117 7.94 -20.92 9.45
CA HIS A 117 8.68 -22.12 9.02
C HIS A 117 10.19 -21.99 9.21
#